data_AF-A0A1W2H1P9-F1
#
_entry.id   AF-A0A1W2H1P9-F1
#
_cell.length_a   1.000
_cell.length_b   1.000
_cell.length_c   1.000
_cell.angle_alpha   90.00
_cell.angle_beta   90.00
_cell.angle_gamma   90.00
#
_symmetry.space_group_name_H-M   'P 1'
#
loop_
_entity.id
_entity.type
_entity.pdbx_description
1 polymer ?
#
loop_
_entity_poly.entity_id
_entity_poly.type
_entity_poly.pdbx_seq_one_letter_code
_entity_poly.pdbx_strand_id
1 'polypeptide(L)'
;MKIINPLLLLFFFSISASGQTYNSTSSIALDNNSNQKGKPQTFEPKESNEPKNILGLQVGITDPTLALSYERLFFKNFAAEVSAGLIGFSIGPKIYLPSLRPGKMSFYTGVIVGAGALAEGRFGYVPFGISRLTKTKLSISFDIGPHTGNVFNDTGSVSLGARLRIGQAF
;
A
#
# COMPACT_ATOMS: atom_id res chain seq x y z
N MET A 1 -4.14 -37.39 3.54
CA MET A 1 -4.90 -36.21 3.06
C MET A 1 -5.66 -35.63 4.25
N LYS A 2 -5.15 -34.57 4.89
CA LYS A 2 -5.80 -33.96 6.06
C LYS A 2 -6.68 -32.82 5.58
N ILE A 3 -7.99 -32.96 5.80
CA ILE A 3 -9.01 -31.98 5.46
C ILE A 3 -8.87 -30.81 6.43
N ILE A 4 -8.53 -29.63 5.91
CA ILE A 4 -8.51 -28.38 6.67
C ILE A 4 -9.97 -27.94 6.85
N ASN A 5 -10.32 -27.66 8.11
CA ASN A 5 -11.66 -27.33 8.58
C ASN A 5 -12.11 -25.96 7.99
N PRO A 6 -13.27 -25.84 7.32
CA PRO A 6 -13.73 -24.58 6.72
C PRO A 6 -14.22 -23.53 7.74
N LEU A 7 -14.10 -23.79 9.04
CA LEU A 7 -14.65 -22.95 10.11
C LEU A 7 -13.72 -21.81 10.57
N LEU A 8 -12.54 -21.64 9.97
CA LEU A 8 -11.54 -20.63 10.37
C LEU A 8 -11.46 -19.42 9.42
N LEU A 9 -12.56 -19.06 8.75
CA LEU A 9 -12.58 -17.97 7.75
C LEU A 9 -13.58 -16.82 8.05
N LEU A 10 -14.09 -16.71 9.28
CA LEU A 10 -15.16 -15.75 9.64
C LEU A 10 -14.90 -14.90 10.88
N PHE A 11 -13.64 -14.61 11.21
CA PHE A 11 -13.33 -13.58 12.20
C PHE A 11 -12.50 -12.51 11.52
N PHE A 12 -13.05 -11.30 11.36
CA PHE A 12 -12.42 -9.97 11.17
C PHE A 12 -13.29 -9.07 10.24
N PHE A 13 -14.55 -8.85 10.60
CA PHE A 13 -15.34 -7.72 10.08
C PHE A 13 -16.06 -7.01 11.22
N SER A 14 -15.30 -6.21 11.98
CA SER A 14 -15.85 -5.23 12.91
C SER A 14 -14.92 -4.02 12.99
N ILE A 15 -14.93 -3.16 11.96
CA ILE A 15 -14.39 -1.80 12.09
C ILE A 15 -15.58 -0.84 12.04
N SER A 16 -15.98 -0.40 13.23
CA SER A 16 -16.97 0.64 13.45
C SER A 16 -16.48 1.95 12.84
N ALA A 17 -17.12 2.37 11.74
CA ALA A 17 -16.95 3.70 11.19
C ALA A 17 -17.78 4.70 12.02
N SER A 18 -17.19 5.29 13.06
CA SER A 18 -17.74 6.49 13.68
C SER A 18 -17.45 7.68 12.77
N GLY A 19 -18.50 8.19 12.13
CA GLY A 19 -18.43 9.34 11.24
C GLY A 19 -18.17 10.64 12.00
N GLN A 20 -17.21 11.43 11.52
CA GLN A 20 -17.20 12.86 11.76
C GLN A 20 -17.11 13.60 10.41
N THR A 21 -18.18 14.32 10.11
CA THR A 21 -18.36 15.18 8.96
C THR A 21 -17.65 16.50 9.24
N TYR A 22 -16.51 16.76 8.60
CA TYR A 22 -15.84 18.07 8.69
C TYR A 22 -16.20 18.93 7.47
N ASN A 23 -17.00 19.96 7.70
CA ASN A 23 -17.21 21.06 6.76
C ASN A 23 -15.96 21.94 6.77
N SER A 24 -15.21 21.99 5.66
CA SER A 24 -14.13 22.96 5.46
C SER A 24 -14.66 24.15 4.68
N THR A 25 -14.99 25.23 5.38
CA THR A 25 -15.24 26.54 4.79
C THR A 25 -13.88 27.21 4.56
N SER A 26 -13.48 27.35 3.30
CA SER A 26 -12.28 28.11 2.93
C SER A 26 -12.63 29.60 2.85
N SER A 27 -12.28 30.40 3.86
CA SER A 27 -12.22 31.85 3.74
C SER A 27 -10.86 32.24 3.14
N ILE A 28 -10.88 32.81 1.94
CA ILE A 28 -9.73 33.46 1.32
C ILE A 28 -9.65 34.86 1.93
N ALA A 29 -8.73 35.05 2.88
CA ALA A 29 -8.33 36.38 3.33
C ALA A 29 -7.12 36.82 2.48
N LEU A 30 -7.34 37.81 1.60
CA LEU A 30 -6.29 38.57 0.94
C LEU A 30 -5.77 39.60 1.94
N ASP A 31 -4.59 39.36 2.50
CA ASP A 31 -3.88 40.34 3.33
C ASP A 31 -2.76 40.98 2.47
N ASN A 32 -3.01 42.22 2.06
CA ASN A 32 -2.05 43.10 1.42
C ASN A 32 -1.30 43.87 2.51
N ASN A 33 -0.07 43.47 2.85
CA ASN A 33 0.79 44.36 3.62
C ASN A 33 2.28 44.19 3.28
N SER A 34 2.80 45.21 2.60
CA SER A 34 4.22 45.48 2.38
C SER A 34 4.93 45.82 3.68
N ASN A 35 6.19 45.36 3.80
CA ASN A 35 7.15 45.56 4.89
C ASN A 35 7.15 44.51 6.01
N GLN A 36 7.82 43.39 5.78
CA GLN A 36 8.54 42.70 6.85
C GLN A 36 9.98 42.38 6.44
N LYS A 37 10.88 43.18 7.02
CA LYS A 37 12.31 42.98 7.13
C LYS A 37 12.57 41.57 7.69
N GLY A 38 13.39 40.79 6.98
CA GLY A 38 13.54 39.34 7.15
C GLY A 38 13.85 38.90 8.58
N LYS A 39 12.88 38.20 9.20
CA LYS A 39 13.17 37.18 10.18
C LYS A 39 13.56 35.90 9.43
N PRO A 40 14.57 35.13 9.88
CA PRO A 40 14.80 33.81 9.35
C PRO A 40 13.51 33.00 9.54
N GLN A 41 12.94 32.54 8.43
CA GLN A 41 11.80 31.63 8.48
C GLN A 41 12.30 30.35 9.13
N THR A 42 12.03 30.20 10.43
CA THR A 42 12.11 28.90 11.09
C THR A 42 11.17 28.00 10.30
N PHE A 43 11.73 27.09 9.50
CA PHE A 43 11.00 26.06 8.79
C PHE A 43 10.40 25.14 9.86
N GLU A 44 9.27 25.53 10.44
CA GLU A 44 8.48 24.61 11.22
C GLU A 44 8.00 23.52 10.25
N PRO A 45 8.39 22.25 10.45
CA PRO A 45 7.91 21.18 9.62
C PRO A 45 6.41 21.10 9.85
N LYS A 46 5.63 21.60 8.88
CA LYS A 46 4.18 21.51 8.88
C LYS A 46 3.81 20.03 9.00
N GLU A 47 3.46 19.61 10.20
CA GLU A 47 3.11 18.23 10.51
C GLU A 47 1.84 17.89 9.73
N SER A 48 2.04 17.28 8.56
CA SER A 48 0.92 16.86 7.73
C SER A 48 0.28 15.66 8.42
N ASN A 49 -0.99 15.79 8.78
CA ASN A 49 -1.89 14.70 9.24
C ASN A 49 -2.12 13.60 8.18
N GLU A 50 -1.21 13.44 7.21
CA GLU A 50 -1.25 12.41 6.19
C GLU A 50 -0.76 11.09 6.81
N PRO A 51 -1.50 9.98 6.59
CA PRO A 51 -1.10 8.69 7.13
C PRO A 51 0.22 8.26 6.49
N LYS A 52 1.12 7.73 7.32
CA LYS A 52 2.46 7.29 6.89
C LYS A 52 2.55 5.78 6.76
N ASN A 53 1.63 5.06 7.39
CA ASN A 53 1.65 3.61 7.43
C ASN A 53 0.32 3.06 6.93
N ILE A 54 0.36 1.89 6.31
CA ILE A 54 -0.81 1.12 5.92
C ILE A 54 -0.58 -0.31 6.37
N LEU A 55 -1.48 -0.87 7.17
CA LEU A 55 -1.47 -2.27 7.54
C LEU A 55 -2.70 -2.95 6.93
N GLY A 56 -2.53 -4.06 6.23
CA GLY A 56 -3.62 -4.68 5.51
C GLY A 56 -3.44 -6.15 5.23
N LEU A 57 -4.48 -6.72 4.62
CA LEU A 57 -4.48 -8.05 4.08
C LEU A 57 -4.25 -7.99 2.57
N GLN A 58 -3.49 -8.96 2.08
CA GLN A 58 -3.15 -9.17 0.69
C GLN A 58 -3.60 -10.56 0.27
N VAL A 59 -4.23 -10.65 -0.91
CA VAL A 59 -4.51 -11.92 -1.59
C VAL A 59 -4.10 -11.83 -3.05
N GLY A 60 -3.57 -12.91 -3.62
CA GLY A 60 -3.12 -12.89 -5.00
C GLY A 60 -2.71 -14.26 -5.52
N ILE A 61 -2.37 -14.30 -6.81
CA ILE A 61 -1.84 -15.49 -7.48
C ILE A 61 -0.30 -15.53 -7.48
N THR A 62 0.34 -14.51 -6.90
CA THR A 62 1.78 -14.47 -6.62
C THR A 62 2.04 -14.80 -5.17
N ASP A 63 3.25 -15.27 -4.86
CA ASP A 63 3.66 -15.37 -3.47
C ASP A 63 3.82 -13.99 -2.81
N PRO A 64 3.48 -13.87 -1.52
CA PRO A 64 2.61 -14.79 -0.76
C PRO A 64 1.13 -14.70 -1.19
N THR A 65 0.46 -15.85 -1.41
CA THR A 65 -0.95 -15.94 -1.87
C THR A 65 -1.95 -15.26 -0.95
N LEU A 66 -1.73 -15.35 0.36
CA LEU A 66 -2.50 -14.70 1.41
C LEU A 66 -1.51 -14.20 2.45
N ALA A 67 -1.50 -12.90 2.71
CA ALA A 67 -0.52 -12.27 3.58
C ALA A 67 -1.07 -11.09 4.37
N LEU A 68 -0.41 -10.83 5.50
CA LEU A 68 -0.42 -9.52 6.12
C LEU A 68 0.61 -8.66 5.41
N SER A 69 0.21 -7.44 5.06
CA SER A 69 1.03 -6.45 4.37
C SER A 69 1.16 -5.21 5.23
N TYR A 70 2.37 -4.68 5.32
CA TYR A 70 2.68 -3.41 5.94
C TYR A 70 3.38 -2.53 4.90
N GLU A 71 2.85 -1.34 4.68
CA GLU A 71 3.41 -0.37 3.75
C GLU A 71 3.72 0.93 4.48
N ARG A 72 4.91 1.47 4.25
CA ARG A 72 5.35 2.75 4.81
C ARG A 72 5.61 3.76 3.71
N LEU A 73 4.92 4.89 3.77
CA LEU A 73 5.10 6.06 2.92
C LEU A 73 6.25 6.91 3.48
N PHE A 74 7.37 6.99 2.77
CA PHE A 74 8.50 7.83 3.20
C PHE A 74 8.40 9.24 2.62
N PHE A 75 7.96 9.33 1.36
CA PHE A 75 7.76 10.58 0.64
C PHE A 75 6.37 10.56 -0.01
N LYS A 76 5.92 11.72 -0.50
CA LYS A 76 4.60 11.88 -1.16
C LYS A 76 4.33 10.83 -2.26
N ASN A 77 5.38 10.34 -2.91
CA ASN A 77 5.28 9.44 -4.05
C ASN A 77 6.08 8.14 -3.86
N PHE A 78 6.69 7.90 -2.70
CA PHE A 78 7.56 6.74 -2.50
C PHE A 78 7.21 6.02 -1.21
N ALA A 79 7.09 4.70 -1.31
CA ALA A 79 6.77 3.81 -0.22
C ALA A 79 7.64 2.55 -0.26
N ALA A 80 7.67 1.79 0.83
CA ALA A 80 8.10 0.40 0.80
C ALA A 80 7.02 -0.49 1.42
N GLU A 81 6.83 -1.67 0.84
CA GLU A 81 5.95 -2.73 1.32
C GLU A 81 6.79 -3.88 1.88
N VAL A 82 6.32 -4.47 2.96
CA VAL A 82 6.70 -5.80 3.44
C VAL A 82 5.41 -6.61 3.59
N SER A 83 5.39 -7.83 3.08
CA SER A 83 4.29 -8.76 3.30
C SER A 83 4.82 -10.09 3.84
N ALA A 84 4.10 -10.67 4.79
CA ALA A 84 4.37 -12.01 5.32
C ALA A 84 3.07 -12.79 5.38
N GLY A 85 3.08 -14.00 4.84
CA GLY A 85 1.86 -14.77 4.62
C GLY A 85 2.06 -16.27 4.74
N LEU A 86 0.98 -16.99 4.43
CA LEU A 86 0.87 -18.43 4.62
C LEU A 86 1.96 -19.21 3.86
N ILE A 87 2.40 -18.68 2.70
CA ILE A 87 3.31 -19.35 1.77
C ILE A 87 4.43 -18.37 1.32
N GLY A 88 4.97 -17.58 2.25
CA GLY A 88 6.17 -16.78 1.96
C GLY A 88 6.18 -15.38 2.54
N PHE A 89 7.20 -14.62 2.14
CA PHE A 89 7.37 -13.22 2.47
C PHE A 89 7.83 -12.44 1.23
N SER A 90 7.57 -11.13 1.23
CA SER A 90 8.00 -10.22 0.18
C SER A 90 8.35 -8.86 0.75
N ILE A 91 9.22 -8.13 0.07
CA ILE A 91 9.59 -6.76 0.38
C ILE A 91 9.88 -6.01 -0.91
N GLY A 92 9.53 -4.73 -0.97
CA GLY A 92 9.87 -3.93 -2.14
C GLY A 92 9.50 -2.46 -2.07
N PRO A 93 10.25 -1.58 -2.74
CA PRO A 93 9.85 -0.19 -2.95
C PRO A 93 8.68 -0.06 -3.93
N LYS A 94 7.92 1.02 -3.76
CA LYS A 94 6.82 1.44 -4.63
C LYS A 94 6.86 2.93 -4.88
N ILE A 95 6.39 3.31 -6.06
CA ILE A 95 6.22 4.70 -6.49
C ILE A 95 4.75 4.93 -6.84
N TYR A 96 4.16 5.98 -6.29
CA TYR A 96 2.77 6.39 -6.52
C TYR A 96 2.69 7.59 -7.46
N LEU A 97 1.78 7.56 -8.44
CA LEU A 97 1.54 8.60 -9.43
C LEU A 97 0.02 8.73 -9.68
N PRO A 98 -0.66 9.82 -9.27
CA PRO A 98 -0.20 10.87 -8.34
C PRO A 98 -0.02 10.33 -6.91
N SER A 99 0.55 11.16 -6.03
CA SER A 99 0.73 10.88 -4.60
C SER A 99 -0.52 10.25 -3.98
N LEU A 100 -0.34 9.23 -3.14
CA LEU A 100 -1.45 8.57 -2.44
C LEU A 100 -2.08 9.55 -1.43
N ARG A 101 -3.34 9.91 -1.65
CA ARG A 101 -4.04 10.90 -0.82
C ARG A 101 -5.48 10.48 -0.51
N PRO A 102 -6.01 10.83 0.68
CA PRO A 102 -7.40 10.54 1.02
C PRO A 102 -8.41 11.07 -0.01
N GLY A 103 -9.35 10.22 -0.41
CA GLY A 103 -10.38 10.51 -1.40
C GLY A 103 -9.94 10.42 -2.85
N LYS A 104 -8.65 10.19 -3.14
CA LYS A 104 -8.11 10.15 -4.51
C LYS A 104 -7.64 8.75 -4.91
N MET A 105 -7.65 8.51 -6.21
CA MET A 105 -7.05 7.32 -6.82
C MET A 105 -5.61 7.65 -7.23
N SER A 106 -4.73 6.68 -7.08
CA SER A 106 -3.32 6.75 -7.40
C SER A 106 -2.90 5.50 -8.16
N PHE A 107 -2.14 5.66 -9.23
CA PHE A 107 -1.45 4.54 -9.86
C PHE A 107 -0.18 4.25 -9.07
N TYR A 108 0.30 3.02 -9.11
CA TYR A 108 1.61 2.69 -8.57
C TYR A 108 2.33 1.66 -9.39
N THR A 109 3.65 1.71 -9.29
CA THR A 109 4.53 0.64 -9.73
C THR A 109 5.67 0.45 -8.74
N GLY A 110 6.47 -0.59 -8.89
CA GLY A 110 7.55 -0.89 -7.96
C GLY A 110 8.33 -2.13 -8.36
N VAL A 111 9.21 -2.56 -7.47
CA VAL A 111 9.94 -3.82 -7.60
C VAL A 111 9.81 -4.54 -6.28
N ILE A 112 9.28 -5.74 -6.30
CA ILE A 112 9.05 -6.57 -5.12
C ILE A 112 9.87 -7.83 -5.29
N VAL A 113 10.61 -8.18 -4.26
CA VAL A 113 11.36 -9.43 -4.17
C VAL A 113 10.91 -10.19 -2.95
N GLY A 114 10.96 -11.50 -3.01
CA GLY A 114 10.51 -12.31 -1.91
C GLY A 114 10.96 -13.75 -2.02
N ALA A 115 10.49 -14.54 -1.06
CA ALA A 115 10.60 -15.98 -1.14
C ALA A 115 9.29 -16.63 -0.70
N GLY A 116 8.91 -17.70 -1.39
CA GLY A 116 7.67 -18.43 -1.16
C GLY A 116 7.71 -19.82 -1.76
N ALA A 117 6.75 -20.66 -1.38
CA ALA A 117 6.74 -22.05 -1.83
C ALA A 117 6.13 -22.22 -3.23
N LEU A 118 5.29 -21.30 -3.71
CA LEU A 118 4.77 -21.37 -5.09
C LEU A 118 5.82 -20.91 -6.11
N ALA A 119 6.75 -20.06 -5.69
CA ALA A 119 7.91 -19.64 -6.47
C ALA A 119 9.15 -20.54 -6.27
N GLU A 120 8.99 -21.69 -5.61
CA GLU A 120 10.06 -22.66 -5.30
C GLU A 120 11.35 -22.02 -4.76
N GLY A 121 11.22 -21.00 -3.93
CA GLY A 121 12.35 -20.21 -3.47
C GLY A 121 12.13 -18.74 -3.71
N ARG A 122 12.98 -18.10 -4.52
CA ARG A 122 13.02 -16.65 -4.68
C ARG A 122 12.21 -16.19 -5.88
N PHE A 123 11.53 -15.06 -5.71
CA PHE A 123 10.83 -14.40 -6.81
C PHE A 123 11.09 -12.91 -6.88
N GLY A 124 10.77 -12.36 -8.05
CA GLY A 124 10.70 -10.94 -8.34
C GLY A 124 9.34 -10.62 -8.96
N TYR A 125 8.81 -9.44 -8.69
CA TYR A 125 7.51 -9.00 -9.18
C TYR A 125 7.51 -7.50 -9.41
N VAL A 126 7.04 -7.06 -10.58
CA VAL A 126 6.93 -5.64 -10.92
C VAL A 126 5.45 -5.28 -10.99
N PRO A 127 4.83 -4.81 -9.90
CA PRO A 127 3.42 -4.44 -9.91
C PRO A 127 3.18 -3.23 -10.81
N PHE A 128 2.08 -3.25 -11.54
CA PHE A 128 1.42 -2.08 -12.11
C PHE A 128 -0.01 -2.07 -11.59
N GLY A 129 -0.35 -1.07 -10.79
CA GLY A 129 -1.58 -1.12 -10.01
C GLY A 129 -2.24 0.22 -9.79
N ILE A 130 -3.43 0.13 -9.22
CA ILE A 130 -4.23 1.25 -8.74
C ILE A 130 -4.47 1.11 -7.25
N SER A 131 -4.45 2.22 -6.54
CA SER A 131 -4.72 2.31 -5.11
C SER A 131 -5.67 3.48 -4.84
N ARG A 132 -6.61 3.28 -3.92
CA ARG A 132 -7.50 4.33 -3.44
C ARG A 132 -7.47 4.35 -1.93
N LEU A 133 -7.04 5.47 -1.38
CA LEU A 133 -7.16 5.76 0.05
C LEU A 133 -8.45 6.52 0.27
N THR A 134 -9.38 5.99 1.05
CA THR A 134 -10.64 6.65 1.41
C THR A 134 -10.38 7.77 2.42
N LYS A 135 -11.37 8.64 2.62
CA LYS A 135 -11.33 9.65 3.70
C LYS A 135 -11.32 9.02 5.10
N THR A 136 -11.82 7.79 5.24
CA THR A 136 -11.81 6.99 6.47
C THR A 136 -10.51 6.21 6.67
N LYS A 137 -9.46 6.54 5.92
CA LYS A 137 -8.15 5.88 5.94
C LYS A 137 -8.17 4.40 5.53
N LEU A 138 -9.22 3.92 4.87
CA LEU A 138 -9.23 2.59 4.26
C LEU A 138 -8.50 2.64 2.91
N SER A 139 -7.52 1.77 2.71
CA SER A 139 -6.75 1.61 1.47
C SER A 139 -7.22 0.36 0.75
N ILE A 140 -7.61 0.49 -0.52
CA ILE A 140 -7.92 -0.64 -1.40
C ILE A 140 -7.03 -0.52 -2.62
N SER A 141 -6.32 -1.58 -2.96
CA SER A 141 -5.42 -1.57 -4.11
C SER A 141 -5.42 -2.90 -4.87
N PHE A 142 -5.19 -2.81 -6.17
CA PHE A 142 -5.08 -3.95 -7.07
C PHE A 142 -3.88 -3.72 -7.98
N ASP A 143 -3.05 -4.75 -8.18
CA ASP A 143 -1.95 -4.75 -9.12
C ASP A 143 -1.89 -6.01 -9.98
N ILE A 144 -1.32 -5.86 -11.16
CA ILE A 144 -0.93 -6.92 -12.09
C ILE A 144 0.46 -6.63 -12.62
N GLY A 145 1.26 -7.64 -12.96
CA GLY A 145 2.57 -7.41 -13.56
C GLY A 145 3.40 -8.66 -13.81
N PRO A 146 4.58 -8.51 -14.44
CA PRO A 146 5.47 -9.62 -14.64
C PRO A 146 6.03 -10.12 -13.31
N HIS A 147 6.03 -11.44 -13.17
CA HIS A 147 6.53 -12.18 -12.03
C HIS A 147 7.63 -13.14 -12.50
N THR A 148 8.75 -13.16 -11.80
CA THR A 148 9.92 -14.00 -12.10
C THR A 148 10.19 -14.93 -10.94
N GLY A 149 10.59 -16.16 -11.20
CA GLY A 149 10.82 -17.20 -10.20
C GLY A 149 10.23 -18.51 -10.71
N ASN A 150 11.00 -19.59 -10.65
CA ASN A 150 10.55 -20.88 -11.18
C ASN A 150 9.39 -21.41 -10.33
N VAL A 151 8.27 -21.73 -10.98
CA VAL A 151 7.20 -22.48 -10.31
C VAL A 151 7.56 -23.98 -10.28
N PHE A 152 8.42 -24.47 -11.18
CA PHE A 152 9.00 -25.83 -11.24
C PHE A 152 10.27 -25.85 -12.14
N ASN A 153 11.46 -25.62 -11.59
CA ASN A 153 12.82 -25.75 -12.22
C ASN A 153 13.26 -24.93 -13.47
N ASP A 154 14.44 -24.31 -13.29
CA ASP A 154 15.57 -23.94 -14.18
C ASP A 154 15.47 -23.16 -15.50
N THR A 155 14.40 -22.43 -15.82
CA THR A 155 14.47 -21.53 -17.01
C THR A 155 13.65 -20.25 -16.90
N GLY A 156 13.99 -19.37 -15.95
CA GLY A 156 13.73 -17.92 -16.08
C GLY A 156 12.32 -17.49 -16.50
N SER A 157 11.31 -18.30 -16.20
CA SER A 157 9.96 -18.14 -16.73
C SER A 157 9.33 -16.88 -16.17
N VAL A 158 9.05 -15.92 -17.04
CA VAL A 158 8.26 -14.74 -16.68
C VAL A 158 6.78 -15.13 -16.76
N SER A 159 6.10 -15.12 -15.62
CA SER A 159 4.66 -15.31 -15.53
C SER A 159 3.96 -13.98 -15.24
N LEU A 160 2.63 -13.98 -15.25
CA LEU A 160 1.84 -12.85 -14.79
C LEU A 160 1.39 -13.07 -13.35
N GLY A 161 1.63 -12.05 -12.53
CA GLY A 161 1.16 -11.97 -11.17
C GLY A 161 0.01 -10.99 -11.03
N ALA A 162 -0.87 -11.21 -10.07
CA ALA A 162 -1.91 -10.26 -9.68
C ALA A 162 -2.18 -10.33 -8.18
N ARG A 163 -2.44 -9.18 -7.56
CA ARG A 163 -2.69 -9.05 -6.11
C ARG A 163 -3.75 -8.01 -5.83
N LEU A 164 -4.64 -8.32 -4.90
CA LEU A 164 -5.59 -7.42 -4.26
C LEU A 164 -5.13 -7.17 -2.81
N ARG A 165 -5.18 -5.93 -2.36
CA ARG A 165 -4.89 -5.56 -0.97
C ARG A 165 -5.95 -4.64 -0.41
N ILE A 166 -6.30 -4.87 0.85
CA ILE A 166 -7.21 -4.04 1.64
C ILE A 166 -6.53 -3.77 2.98
N GLY A 167 -6.38 -2.50 3.35
CA GLY A 167 -5.67 -2.14 4.58
C GLY A 167 -6.16 -0.85 5.21
N GLN A 168 -5.77 -0.63 6.46
CA GLN A 168 -6.05 0.57 7.24
C GLN A 168 -4.79 1.44 7.31
N ALA A 169 -4.92 2.71 6.95
CA ALA A 169 -3.87 3.69 7.04
C ALA A 169 -3.89 4.41 8.40
N PHE A 170 -2.71 4.71 8.95
CA PHE A 170 -2.55 5.41 10.22
C PHE A 170 -1.30 6.30 10.27
#